data_AF-A0A2N0FRG2-F1
#
_entry.id   AF-A0A2N0FRG2-F1
#
_cell.length_a   1.000
_cell.length_b   1.000
_cell.length_c   1.000
_cell.angle_alpha   90.00
_cell.angle_beta   90.00
_cell.angle_gamma   90.00
#
_symmetry.space_group_name_H-M   'P 1'
#
loop_
_entity.id
_entity.type
_entity.pdbx_description
1 polymer ?
#
loop_
_entity_poly.entity_id
_entity_poly.type
_entity_poly.pdbx_seq_one_letter_code
_entity_poly.pdbx_strand_id
1 'polypeptide(L)'
;MFKAIIVAISLLFGTSCQSNTQKKESPVQEIQKKEEIVKLSVQELDNYETAYFASGCFWCVEAIFESVKGVKEVVSGYSGGTKKNPKYEQVAAGKTNHAEAVKVYYDPEVISFTALVQVFFGSHDPTTLNSQGPDHGPQYRSIAFFKNDNEKKTIESYIKALEENDVYNGRTITTQVIEFEKFYDAEDYHQDYERKNPNNSYIRNVSIPRLNRFKENFTDYLKEDSNH
;
A
#
# COMPACT_ATOMS: atom_id res chain seq x y z
N MET A 1 -20.02 -42.05 62.75
CA MET A 1 -18.80 -41.24 62.94
C MET A 1 -17.60 -42.06 62.49
N PHE A 2 -16.95 -41.58 61.44
CA PHE A 2 -15.51 -41.56 61.16
C PHE A 2 -14.56 -42.76 61.46
N LYS A 3 -13.81 -43.05 60.39
CA LYS A 3 -12.39 -43.51 60.29
C LYS A 3 -12.14 -45.02 60.19
N ALA A 4 -11.97 -45.47 58.95
CA ALA A 4 -11.13 -46.62 58.62
C ALA A 4 -9.80 -46.10 58.04
N ILE A 5 -8.68 -46.52 58.66
CA ILE A 5 -7.30 -46.41 58.18
C ILE A 5 -6.67 -47.78 58.42
N ILE A 6 -5.94 -48.30 57.43
CA ILE A 6 -4.75 -49.20 57.47
C ILE A 6 -4.51 -49.63 56.00
N VAL A 7 -3.58 -49.02 55.26
CA VAL A 7 -2.11 -49.25 55.14
C VAL A 7 -1.74 -50.27 54.04
N ALA A 8 -0.81 -49.78 53.22
CA ALA A 8 -0.09 -50.26 52.04
C ALA A 8 0.35 -51.74 51.96
N ILE A 9 0.59 -52.20 50.71
CA ILE A 9 1.83 -52.87 50.24
C ILE A 9 1.95 -52.70 48.70
N SER A 10 3.17 -52.38 48.29
CA SER A 10 3.70 -52.15 46.92
C SER A 10 4.20 -53.43 46.23
N LEU A 11 4.22 -53.48 44.88
CA LEU A 11 5.38 -53.86 44.02
C LEU A 11 5.02 -54.09 42.50
N LEU A 12 5.57 -53.21 41.65
CA LEU A 12 6.32 -53.36 40.38
C LEU A 12 5.78 -54.08 39.09
N PHE A 13 5.79 -53.27 38.01
CA PHE A 13 6.24 -53.43 36.59
C PHE A 13 5.75 -54.57 35.67
N GLY A 14 5.36 -54.14 34.45
CA GLY A 14 5.34 -54.95 33.22
C GLY A 14 4.72 -54.20 32.04
N THR A 15 5.35 -54.24 30.87
CA THR A 15 5.30 -53.28 29.76
C THR A 15 4.33 -53.59 28.61
N SER A 16 4.00 -52.53 27.87
CA SER A 16 3.75 -52.47 26.41
C SER A 16 2.43 -53.06 25.86
N CYS A 17 1.49 -52.17 25.57
CA CYS A 17 0.36 -52.44 24.68
C CYS A 17 0.60 -51.76 23.32
N GLN A 18 0.71 -52.57 22.27
CA GLN A 18 0.67 -52.15 20.88
C GLN A 18 -0.78 -52.30 20.40
N SER A 19 -1.47 -51.19 20.12
CA SER A 19 -2.85 -51.19 19.67
C SER A 19 -2.95 -50.84 18.19
N ASN A 20 -3.54 -51.76 17.43
CA ASN A 20 -3.96 -51.64 16.05
C ASN A 20 -5.42 -51.14 16.00
N THR A 21 -5.71 -50.01 15.36
CA THR A 21 -7.08 -49.64 15.00
C THR A 21 -7.12 -48.81 13.71
N GLN A 22 -7.83 -49.34 12.71
CA GLN A 22 -8.22 -48.70 11.46
C GLN A 22 -9.02 -47.42 11.72
N LYS A 23 -8.68 -46.32 11.03
CA LYS A 23 -9.42 -45.06 11.07
C LYS A 23 -10.35 -44.96 9.87
N LYS A 24 -11.65 -44.90 10.15
CA LYS A 24 -12.74 -44.48 9.26
C LYS A 24 -12.49 -43.02 8.85
N GLU A 25 -12.47 -42.74 7.55
CA GLU A 25 -12.59 -41.38 7.02
C GLU A 25 -14.06 -41.05 6.76
N SER A 26 -14.49 -39.88 7.24
CA SER A 26 -15.66 -39.18 6.75
C SER A 26 -15.39 -37.67 6.74
N PRO A 27 -16.08 -36.94 5.85
CA PRO A 27 -15.56 -35.75 5.20
C PRO A 27 -16.00 -34.49 5.92
N VAL A 28 -15.04 -33.69 6.40
CA VAL A 28 -15.27 -32.29 6.77
C VAL A 28 -13.99 -31.53 6.49
N GLN A 29 -14.15 -30.33 5.92
CA GLN A 29 -13.15 -29.30 5.63
C GLN A 29 -12.67 -29.19 4.18
N GLU A 30 -13.66 -29.06 3.31
CA GLU A 30 -13.68 -27.95 2.36
C GLU A 30 -13.70 -26.61 3.16
N ILE A 31 -13.08 -25.56 2.59
CA ILE A 31 -12.87 -24.19 3.12
C ILE A 31 -11.49 -23.94 3.76
N GLN A 32 -10.52 -23.55 2.91
CA GLN A 32 -9.80 -22.27 3.01
C GLN A 32 -8.91 -22.09 1.77
N LYS A 33 -9.50 -21.62 0.67
CA LYS A 33 -8.73 -20.99 -0.41
C LYS A 33 -8.50 -19.54 0.04
N LYS A 34 -7.40 -19.30 0.75
CA LYS A 34 -6.87 -17.95 0.94
C LYS A 34 -6.52 -17.45 -0.47
N GLU A 35 -7.10 -16.33 -0.89
CA GLU A 35 -6.68 -15.66 -2.13
C GLU A 35 -5.21 -15.26 -1.96
N GLU A 36 -4.33 -16.09 -2.51
CA GLU A 36 -2.93 -15.76 -2.65
C GLU A 36 -2.82 -14.86 -3.89
N ILE A 37 -2.61 -13.58 -3.64
CA ILE A 37 -2.33 -12.61 -4.70
C ILE A 37 -1.05 -13.07 -5.36
N VAL A 38 -1.13 -13.40 -6.65
CA VAL A 38 0.04 -13.68 -7.46
C VAL A 38 0.75 -12.35 -7.67
N LYS A 39 1.66 -12.02 -6.76
CA LYS A 39 2.58 -10.90 -6.94
C LYS A 39 3.42 -11.21 -8.19
N LEU A 40 3.44 -10.28 -9.14
CA LEU A 40 4.25 -10.46 -10.35
C LEU A 40 5.71 -10.61 -9.95
N SER A 41 6.40 -11.55 -10.58
CA SER A 41 7.85 -11.67 -10.46
C SER A 41 8.52 -10.41 -10.99
N VAL A 42 9.74 -10.14 -10.53
CA VAL A 42 10.55 -9.00 -11.01
C VAL A 42 10.68 -9.05 -12.54
N GLN A 43 10.86 -10.24 -13.11
CA GLN A 43 10.97 -10.45 -14.56
C GLN A 43 9.68 -10.13 -15.30
N GLU A 44 8.51 -10.35 -14.70
CA GLU A 44 7.23 -9.97 -15.31
C GLU A 44 7.01 -8.46 -15.26
N LEU A 45 7.50 -7.80 -14.20
CA LEU A 45 7.40 -6.35 -14.03
C LEU A 45 8.25 -5.55 -15.03
N ASP A 46 9.30 -6.14 -15.60
CA ASP A 46 10.15 -5.52 -16.63
C ASP A 46 9.37 -5.20 -17.93
N ASN A 47 8.18 -5.79 -18.12
CA ASN A 47 7.32 -5.51 -19.27
C ASN A 47 6.46 -4.26 -19.09
N TYR A 48 6.50 -3.61 -17.92
CA TYR A 48 5.64 -2.47 -17.58
C TYR A 48 6.46 -1.21 -17.36
N GLU A 49 5.84 -0.07 -17.67
CA GLU A 49 6.41 1.23 -17.37
C GLU A 49 6.26 1.59 -15.89
N THR A 50 7.09 2.52 -15.42
CA THR A 50 7.07 2.97 -14.03
C THR A 50 6.77 4.46 -13.91
N ALA A 51 5.97 4.82 -12.90
CA ALA A 51 5.72 6.19 -12.47
C ALA A 51 5.92 6.30 -10.95
N TYR A 52 6.29 7.49 -10.45
CA TYR A 52 6.58 7.69 -9.03
C TYR A 52 5.86 8.91 -8.49
N PHE A 53 5.23 8.75 -7.33
CA PHE A 53 4.42 9.79 -6.70
C PHE A 53 4.56 9.78 -5.17
N ALA A 54 4.42 10.93 -4.52
CA ALA A 54 4.28 11.08 -3.08
C ALA A 54 3.08 11.97 -2.77
N SER A 55 2.15 11.55 -1.91
CA SER A 55 0.93 12.32 -1.60
C SER A 55 0.34 11.97 -0.22
N GLY A 56 1.18 12.05 0.81
CA GLY A 56 0.82 11.64 2.18
C GLY A 56 1.21 10.20 2.50
N CYS A 57 0.52 9.59 3.47
CA CYS A 57 0.78 8.21 3.89
C CYS A 57 0.70 7.24 2.70
N PHE A 58 1.80 6.55 2.40
CA PHE A 58 1.90 5.67 1.24
C PHE A 58 0.94 4.47 1.25
N TRP A 59 0.40 4.06 2.40
CA TRP A 59 -0.58 2.97 2.50
C TRP A 59 -1.88 3.33 1.77
N CYS A 60 -2.28 4.60 1.86
CA CYS A 60 -3.45 5.09 1.13
C CYS A 60 -3.14 5.19 -0.36
N VAL A 61 -1.94 5.67 -0.69
CA VAL A 61 -1.54 5.95 -2.08
C VAL A 61 -1.37 4.66 -2.86
N GLU A 62 -0.76 3.64 -2.23
CA GLU A 62 -0.64 2.27 -2.75
C GLU A 62 -2.02 1.71 -3.10
N ALA A 63 -2.93 1.62 -2.14
CA ALA A 63 -4.27 1.08 -2.34
C ALA A 63 -5.07 1.84 -3.43
N ILE A 64 -4.88 3.16 -3.56
CA ILE A 64 -5.48 3.95 -4.62
C ILE A 64 -4.97 3.49 -5.98
N PHE A 65 -3.64 3.47 -6.20
CA PHE A 65 -3.09 3.06 -7.49
C PHE A 65 -3.34 1.58 -7.79
N GLU A 66 -3.34 0.70 -6.79
CA GLU A 66 -3.69 -0.72 -6.97
C GLU A 66 -5.11 -0.90 -7.52
N SER A 67 -6.03 0.01 -7.20
CA SER A 67 -7.41 -0.03 -7.70
C SER A 67 -7.58 0.43 -9.16
N VAL A 68 -6.54 1.01 -9.77
CA VAL A 68 -6.59 1.66 -11.09
C VAL A 68 -6.33 0.66 -12.22
N LYS A 69 -7.17 0.65 -13.25
CA LYS A 69 -7.01 -0.19 -14.44
C LYS A 69 -5.68 0.08 -15.13
N GLY A 70 -5.06 -0.99 -15.64
CA GLY A 70 -3.73 -0.91 -16.23
C GLY A 70 -2.58 -0.84 -15.22
N VAL A 71 -2.81 -0.51 -13.94
CA VAL A 71 -1.80 -0.66 -12.88
C VAL A 71 -1.66 -2.12 -12.49
N LYS A 72 -0.42 -2.61 -12.53
CA LYS A 72 -0.07 -4.02 -12.34
C LYS A 72 0.51 -4.29 -10.97
N GLU A 73 1.26 -3.35 -10.43
CA GLU A 73 1.89 -3.44 -9.13
C GLU A 73 2.14 -2.02 -8.59
N VAL A 74 2.08 -1.88 -7.27
CA VAL A 74 2.46 -0.65 -6.58
C VAL A 74 3.34 -1.00 -5.39
N VAL A 75 4.52 -0.39 -5.32
CA VAL A 75 5.46 -0.60 -4.23
C VAL A 75 5.55 0.66 -3.40
N SER A 76 5.28 0.55 -2.10
CA SER A 76 5.49 1.61 -1.11
C SER A 76 6.98 1.78 -0.81
N GLY A 77 7.44 3.01 -0.65
CA GLY A 77 8.85 3.31 -0.42
C GLY A 77 9.16 4.77 -0.16
N TYR A 78 10.42 5.14 -0.38
CA TYR A 78 10.97 6.43 -0.03
C TYR A 78 11.72 7.05 -1.21
N SER A 79 11.46 8.33 -1.51
CA SER A 79 12.12 9.07 -2.60
C SER A 79 12.20 10.56 -2.30
N GLY A 80 12.93 11.33 -3.12
CA GLY A 80 13.04 12.80 -3.02
C GLY A 80 13.86 13.32 -1.84
N GLY A 81 14.62 12.44 -1.17
CA GLY A 81 15.53 12.76 -0.07
C GLY A 81 16.97 12.40 -0.40
N THR A 82 17.88 12.70 0.52
CA THR A 82 19.34 12.57 0.29
C THR A 82 19.97 11.38 1.00
N LYS A 83 19.26 10.77 1.95
CA LYS A 83 19.80 9.67 2.77
C LYS A 83 19.80 8.36 1.99
N LYS A 84 20.97 7.76 1.79
CA LYS A 84 21.07 6.41 1.22
C LYS A 84 20.51 5.36 2.17
N ASN A 85 19.73 4.42 1.62
CA ASN A 85 19.12 3.28 2.33
C ASN A 85 18.41 3.72 3.62
N PRO A 86 17.41 4.62 3.53
CA PRO A 86 16.68 5.09 4.70
C PRO A 86 15.86 3.94 5.31
N LYS A 87 15.68 3.95 6.63
CA LYS A 87 14.72 3.10 7.34
C LYS A 87 13.45 3.88 7.66
N TYR A 88 12.33 3.19 7.81
CA TYR A 88 11.05 3.82 8.15
C TYR A 88 11.15 4.82 9.30
N GLU A 89 11.78 4.45 10.43
CA GLU A 89 11.82 5.31 11.61
C GLU A 89 12.61 6.60 11.38
N GLN A 90 13.56 6.57 10.43
CA GLN A 90 14.34 7.76 10.07
C GLN A 90 13.51 8.70 9.19
N VAL A 91 12.73 8.14 8.26
CA VAL A 91 11.83 8.90 7.38
C VAL A 91 10.67 9.48 8.17
N ALA A 92 10.01 8.66 8.99
CA ALA A 92 8.91 9.07 9.86
C ALA A 92 9.34 10.15 10.86
N ALA A 93 10.59 10.13 11.31
CA ALA A 93 11.16 11.19 12.16
C ALA A 93 11.61 12.46 11.38
N GLY A 94 11.44 12.51 10.06
CA GLY A 94 11.80 13.65 9.22
C GLY A 94 13.30 13.87 9.04
N LYS A 95 14.16 12.86 9.32
CA LYS A 95 15.62 13.02 9.38
C LYS A 95 16.35 12.80 8.05
N THR A 96 15.62 12.48 6.98
CA THR A 96 16.21 12.00 5.72
C THR A 96 15.86 12.85 4.50
N ASN A 97 14.94 13.81 4.67
CA ASN A 97 14.27 14.56 3.61
C ASN A 97 13.52 13.70 2.57
N HIS A 98 13.43 12.37 2.75
CA HIS A 98 12.59 11.54 1.91
C HIS A 98 11.12 11.84 2.17
N ALA A 99 10.30 11.70 1.13
CA ALA A 99 8.87 11.53 1.24
C ALA A 99 8.52 10.04 1.21
N GLU A 100 7.45 9.67 1.90
CA GLU A 100 6.71 8.45 1.60
C GLU A 100 6.17 8.56 0.17
N ALA A 101 6.55 7.60 -0.65
CA ALA A 101 6.31 7.58 -2.08
C ALA A 101 5.88 6.18 -2.53
N VAL A 102 5.33 6.11 -3.72
CA VAL A 102 4.99 4.85 -4.40
C VAL A 102 5.72 4.76 -5.74
N LYS A 103 6.10 3.54 -6.11
CA LYS A 103 6.50 3.14 -7.45
C LYS A 103 5.33 2.39 -8.08
N VAL A 104 4.73 2.96 -9.11
CA VAL A 104 3.57 2.40 -9.82
C VAL A 104 4.08 1.74 -11.09
N TYR A 105 3.90 0.42 -11.22
CA TYR A 105 4.09 -0.30 -12.47
C TYR A 105 2.78 -0.31 -13.24
N TYR A 106 2.80 0.17 -14.47
CA TYR A 106 1.60 0.30 -15.28
C TYR A 106 1.82 -0.12 -16.73
N ASP A 107 0.74 -0.57 -17.34
CA ASP A 107 0.66 -0.94 -18.74
C ASP A 107 0.28 0.28 -19.59
N PRO A 108 1.23 0.86 -20.36
CA PRO A 108 0.96 2.06 -21.15
C PRO A 108 -0.04 1.82 -22.28
N GLU A 109 -0.34 0.58 -22.65
CA GLU A 109 -1.37 0.24 -23.64
C GLU A 109 -2.79 0.34 -23.03
N VAL A 110 -2.91 0.28 -21.71
CA VAL A 110 -4.20 0.33 -20.98
C VAL A 110 -4.41 1.67 -20.29
N ILE A 111 -3.36 2.25 -19.70
CA ILE A 111 -3.44 3.54 -19.00
C ILE A 111 -2.23 4.42 -19.32
N SER A 112 -2.48 5.69 -19.63
CA SER A 112 -1.41 6.65 -19.94
C SER A 112 -0.78 7.25 -18.68
N PHE A 113 0.44 7.78 -18.80
CA PHE A 113 1.04 8.58 -17.72
C PHE A 113 0.18 9.78 -17.33
N THR A 114 -0.46 10.46 -18.30
CA THR A 114 -1.41 11.55 -18.03
C THR A 114 -2.55 11.09 -17.14
N ALA A 115 -3.10 9.90 -17.38
CA ALA A 115 -4.14 9.31 -16.54
C ALA A 115 -3.63 9.04 -15.11
N LEU A 116 -2.40 8.56 -14.95
CA LEU A 116 -1.80 8.41 -13.61
C LEU A 116 -1.60 9.76 -12.89
N VAL A 117 -1.26 10.82 -13.62
CA VAL A 117 -1.20 12.20 -13.06
C VAL A 117 -2.61 12.67 -12.63
N GLN A 118 -3.64 12.37 -13.41
CA GLN A 118 -5.04 12.66 -13.04
C GLN A 118 -5.47 11.90 -11.78
N VAL A 119 -5.12 10.60 -11.68
CA VAL A 119 -5.33 9.80 -10.47
C VAL A 119 -4.61 10.42 -9.27
N PHE A 120 -3.34 10.79 -9.44
CA PHE A 120 -2.53 11.40 -8.40
C PHE A 120 -3.20 12.65 -7.81
N PHE A 121 -3.54 13.64 -8.63
CA PHE A 121 -4.18 14.88 -8.18
C PHE A 121 -5.63 14.69 -7.73
N GLY A 122 -6.34 13.70 -8.27
CA GLY A 122 -7.70 13.32 -7.86
C GLY A 122 -7.76 12.63 -6.50
N SER A 123 -6.64 12.06 -6.03
CA SER A 123 -6.61 11.22 -4.83
C SER A 123 -6.29 11.97 -3.53
N HIS A 124 -5.79 13.21 -3.59
CA HIS A 124 -5.24 13.92 -2.43
C HIS A 124 -5.54 15.43 -2.47
N ASP A 125 -5.15 16.17 -1.43
CA ASP A 125 -5.20 17.64 -1.45
C ASP A 125 -3.79 18.16 -1.80
N PRO A 126 -3.54 18.61 -3.04
CA PRO A 126 -2.22 19.10 -3.44
C PRO A 126 -1.89 20.49 -2.89
N THR A 127 -2.82 21.14 -2.18
CA THR A 127 -2.66 22.52 -1.69
C THR A 127 -2.13 22.59 -0.25
N THR A 128 -1.99 21.45 0.41
CA THR A 128 -1.47 21.36 1.78
C THR A 128 0.04 21.12 1.79
N LEU A 129 0.80 22.19 2.06
CA LEU A 129 2.26 22.10 2.15
C LEU A 129 2.69 21.12 3.27
N ASN A 130 3.57 20.18 2.95
CA ASN A 130 4.18 19.23 3.90
C ASN A 130 3.15 18.52 4.82
N SER A 131 1.98 18.20 4.29
CA SER A 131 0.95 17.49 5.02
C SER A 131 -0.10 16.89 4.09
N GLN A 132 -0.80 15.88 4.58
CA GLN A 132 -1.99 15.34 3.93
C GLN A 132 -2.96 14.82 4.99
N GLY A 133 -4.13 15.45 5.11
CA GLY A 133 -5.12 15.06 6.13
C GLY A 133 -4.53 15.17 7.54
N PRO A 134 -4.57 14.11 8.38
CA PRO A 134 -4.02 14.13 9.74
C PRO A 134 -2.49 14.00 9.79
N ASP A 135 -1.83 13.71 8.68
CA ASP A 135 -0.39 13.46 8.64
C ASP A 135 0.39 14.74 8.34
N HIS A 136 1.19 15.18 9.31
CA HIS A 136 1.97 16.41 9.24
C HIS A 136 3.47 16.12 9.23
N GLY A 137 4.17 16.70 8.25
CA GLY A 137 5.61 16.59 8.11
C GLY A 137 6.06 16.53 6.65
N PRO A 138 7.31 16.95 6.35
CA PRO A 138 7.84 16.95 4.99
C PRO A 138 7.85 15.56 4.35
N GLN A 139 7.86 14.49 5.14
CA GLN A 139 7.74 13.12 4.64
C GLN A 139 6.38 12.80 4.01
N TYR A 140 5.36 13.64 4.23
CA TYR A 140 4.01 13.48 3.68
C TYR A 140 3.70 14.50 2.57
N ARG A 141 4.71 15.27 2.13
CA ARG A 141 4.53 16.31 1.10
C ARG A 141 4.13 15.73 -0.26
N SER A 142 3.43 16.54 -1.04
CA SER A 142 3.05 16.20 -2.41
C SER A 142 4.23 16.33 -3.38
N ILE A 143 4.54 15.27 -4.13
CA ILE A 143 5.58 15.23 -5.16
C ILE A 143 5.11 14.39 -6.35
N ALA A 144 5.22 14.93 -7.55
CA ALA A 144 5.15 14.18 -8.79
C ALA A 144 6.56 14.12 -9.40
N PHE A 145 7.13 12.93 -9.50
CA PHE A 145 8.47 12.74 -10.03
C PHE A 145 8.40 12.52 -11.55
N PHE A 146 9.38 13.04 -12.29
CA PHE A 146 9.50 12.80 -13.73
C PHE A 146 10.82 12.10 -14.08
N LYS A 147 10.77 11.15 -15.02
CA LYS A 147 11.94 10.45 -15.57
C LYS A 147 12.49 11.10 -16.83
N ASN A 148 11.70 11.95 -17.48
CA ASN A 148 12.03 12.61 -18.75
C ASN A 148 11.20 13.89 -18.95
N ASP A 149 11.58 14.68 -19.96
CA ASP A 149 10.93 15.97 -20.27
C ASP A 149 9.45 15.85 -20.64
N ASN A 150 9.03 14.73 -21.23
CA ASN A 150 7.61 14.53 -21.58
C ASN A 150 6.74 14.32 -20.33
N GLU A 151 7.21 13.53 -19.37
CA GLU A 151 6.56 13.38 -18.07
C GLU A 151 6.50 14.70 -17.31
N LYS A 152 7.63 15.44 -17.28
CA LYS A 152 7.68 16.77 -16.66
C LYS A 152 6.63 17.71 -17.25
N LYS A 153 6.62 17.84 -18.58
CA LYS A 153 5.66 18.69 -19.29
C LYS A 153 4.21 18.26 -19.04
N THR A 154 3.96 16.96 -18.95
CA THR A 154 2.63 16.42 -18.65
C THR A 154 2.16 16.84 -17.26
N ILE A 155 3.01 16.70 -16.24
CA ILE A 155 2.70 17.11 -14.87
C ILE A 155 2.46 18.63 -14.80
N GLU A 156 3.39 19.43 -15.34
CA GLU A 156 3.29 20.90 -15.33
C GLU A 156 2.06 21.40 -16.08
N SER A 157 1.74 20.82 -17.23
CA SER A 157 0.56 21.20 -18.01
C SER A 157 -0.73 20.87 -17.26
N TYR A 158 -0.75 19.75 -16.53
CA TYR A 158 -1.90 19.37 -15.74
C TYR A 158 -2.08 20.28 -14.52
N ILE A 159 -1.01 20.63 -13.80
CA ILE A 159 -1.03 21.64 -12.72
C ILE A 159 -1.59 22.94 -13.25
N LYS A 160 -1.06 23.43 -14.38
CA LYS A 160 -1.53 24.67 -15.01
C LYS A 160 -3.01 24.61 -15.36
N ALA A 161 -3.50 23.48 -15.89
CA ALA A 161 -4.92 23.31 -16.17
C ALA A 161 -5.78 23.35 -14.90
N LEU A 162 -5.34 22.74 -13.79
CA LEU A 162 -6.04 22.80 -12.50
C LEU A 162 -6.12 24.24 -11.96
N GLU A 163 -5.05 25.01 -12.11
CA GLU A 163 -4.99 26.42 -11.70
C GLU A 163 -5.87 27.32 -12.58
N GLU A 164 -5.81 27.16 -13.91
CA GLU A 164 -6.62 27.94 -14.85
C GLU A 164 -8.13 27.69 -14.70
N ASN A 165 -8.52 26.48 -14.29
CA ASN A 165 -9.91 26.12 -14.02
C ASN A 165 -10.34 26.36 -12.57
N ASP A 166 -9.49 26.96 -11.75
CA ASP A 166 -9.74 27.27 -10.34
C ASP A 166 -10.26 26.07 -9.51
N VAL A 167 -9.76 24.87 -9.81
CA VAL A 167 -10.25 23.61 -9.22
C VAL A 167 -10.15 23.61 -7.69
N TYR A 168 -9.18 24.34 -7.14
CA TYR A 168 -8.93 24.42 -5.69
C TYR A 168 -9.38 25.75 -5.04
N ASN A 169 -10.22 26.55 -5.71
CA ASN A 169 -10.80 27.79 -5.20
C ASN A 169 -9.74 28.80 -4.71
N GLY A 170 -8.77 29.13 -5.56
CA GLY A 170 -7.71 30.09 -5.33
C GLY A 170 -6.57 29.59 -4.44
N ARG A 171 -6.64 28.35 -3.92
CA ARG A 171 -5.55 27.74 -3.14
C ARG A 171 -4.41 27.31 -4.06
N THR A 172 -3.19 27.66 -3.67
CA THR A 172 -1.97 27.33 -4.42
C THR A 172 -1.67 25.83 -4.36
N ILE A 173 -1.37 25.23 -5.51
CA ILE A 173 -0.85 23.86 -5.59
C ILE A 173 0.60 23.85 -5.08
N THR A 174 0.87 23.02 -4.08
CA THR A 174 2.18 22.89 -3.41
C THR A 174 2.98 21.68 -3.87
N THR A 175 2.42 20.90 -4.80
CA THR A 175 3.06 19.72 -5.41
C THR A 175 4.40 20.09 -6.02
N GLN A 176 5.45 19.38 -5.60
CA GLN A 176 6.77 19.49 -6.20
C GLN A 176 6.83 18.69 -7.50
N VAL A 177 7.37 19.27 -8.57
CA VAL A 177 7.67 18.58 -9.83
C VAL A 177 9.18 18.42 -9.94
N ILE A 178 9.69 17.24 -9.61
CA ILE A 178 11.15 17.00 -9.47
C ILE A 178 11.62 15.80 -10.28
N GLU A 179 12.87 15.84 -10.71
CA GLU A 179 13.47 14.73 -11.44
C GLU A 179 13.56 13.49 -10.54
N PHE A 180 13.24 12.33 -11.12
CA PHE A 180 13.39 11.06 -10.44
C PHE A 180 14.87 10.66 -10.38
N GLU A 181 15.44 10.61 -9.17
CA GLU A 181 16.80 10.12 -8.97
C GLU A 181 16.84 8.66 -8.50
N LYS A 182 16.15 8.36 -7.41
CA LYS A 182 16.20 7.04 -6.77
C LYS A 182 15.01 6.75 -5.88
N PHE A 183 14.56 5.49 -5.93
CA PHE A 183 13.57 4.92 -5.04
C PHE A 183 14.20 3.92 -4.08
N TYR A 184 13.76 3.90 -2.82
CA TYR A 184 14.10 2.87 -1.84
C TYR A 184 12.81 2.20 -1.40
N ASP A 185 12.65 0.91 -1.71
CA ASP A 185 11.51 0.13 -1.25
C ASP A 185 11.43 0.18 0.28
N ALA A 186 10.22 0.40 0.79
CA ALA A 186 9.94 0.29 2.21
C ALA A 186 9.95 -1.19 2.62
N GLU A 187 10.09 -1.42 3.92
CA GLU A 187 10.08 -2.75 4.51
C GLU A 187 8.80 -3.53 4.14
N ASP A 188 8.90 -4.86 3.99
CA ASP A 188 7.79 -5.71 3.50
C ASP A 188 6.50 -5.58 4.30
N TYR A 189 6.60 -5.23 5.58
CA TYR A 189 5.42 -5.04 6.43
C TYR A 189 4.62 -3.79 6.07
N HIS A 190 5.18 -2.84 5.30
CA HIS A 190 4.48 -1.66 4.78
C HIS A 190 3.78 -1.92 3.44
N GLN A 191 4.12 -2.99 2.73
CA GLN A 191 3.53 -3.31 1.42
C GLN A 191 2.14 -3.93 1.62
N ASP A 192 1.17 -3.52 0.81
CA ASP A 192 -0.24 -3.93 0.88
C ASP A 192 -0.87 -3.66 2.26
N TYR A 193 -0.43 -2.61 2.96
CA TYR A 193 -0.73 -2.47 4.39
C TYR A 193 -2.22 -2.32 4.66
N GLU A 194 -2.93 -1.54 3.83
CA GLU A 194 -4.38 -1.33 3.92
C GLU A 194 -5.11 -2.67 3.93
N ARG A 195 -4.90 -3.46 2.87
CA ARG A 195 -5.49 -4.78 2.67
C ARG A 195 -5.09 -5.81 3.72
N LYS A 196 -3.83 -5.80 4.18
CA LYS A 196 -3.34 -6.73 5.21
C LYS A 196 -3.83 -6.37 6.61
N ASN A 197 -4.24 -5.12 6.84
CA ASN A 197 -4.61 -4.59 8.16
C ASN A 197 -5.99 -3.89 8.14
N PRO A 198 -7.08 -4.54 7.68
CA PRO A 198 -8.38 -3.89 7.50
C PRO A 198 -9.02 -3.43 8.82
N ASN A 199 -8.50 -3.92 9.95
CA ASN A 199 -8.99 -3.55 11.28
C ASN A 199 -8.17 -2.43 11.95
N ASN A 200 -7.08 -1.98 11.33
CA ASN A 200 -6.26 -0.90 11.85
C ASN A 200 -7.07 0.41 11.87
N SER A 201 -7.01 1.14 13.00
CA SER A 201 -7.78 2.36 13.20
C SER A 201 -7.41 3.47 12.21
N TYR A 202 -6.12 3.58 11.85
CA TYR A 202 -5.68 4.55 10.85
C TYR A 202 -6.26 4.19 9.48
N ILE A 203 -6.18 2.91 9.07
CA ILE A 203 -6.76 2.44 7.81
C ILE A 203 -8.25 2.75 7.70
N ARG A 204 -9.03 2.42 8.74
CA ARG A 204 -10.49 2.66 8.74
C ARG A 204 -10.89 4.13 8.71
N ASN A 205 -10.14 4.98 9.40
CA ASN A 205 -10.53 6.38 9.58
C ASN A 205 -9.88 7.33 8.56
N VAL A 206 -8.81 6.91 7.88
CA VAL A 206 -8.04 7.75 6.96
C VAL A 206 -7.94 7.12 5.57
N SER A 207 -7.40 5.91 5.46
CA SER A 207 -7.13 5.27 4.16
C SER A 207 -8.39 4.87 3.41
N ILE A 208 -9.30 4.14 4.05
CA ILE A 208 -10.56 3.69 3.43
C ILE A 208 -11.42 4.87 2.98
N PRO A 209 -11.67 5.92 3.81
CA PRO A 209 -12.43 7.08 3.35
C PRO A 209 -11.80 7.79 2.16
N ARG A 210 -10.46 7.91 2.14
CA ARG A 210 -9.73 8.51 1.01
C ARG A 210 -9.86 7.67 -0.26
N LEU A 211 -9.70 6.34 -0.16
CA LEU A 211 -9.87 5.41 -1.27
C LEU A 211 -11.30 5.43 -1.81
N ASN A 212 -12.31 5.38 -0.94
CA ASN A 212 -13.71 5.39 -1.36
C ASN A 212 -14.09 6.70 -2.04
N ARG A 213 -13.66 7.86 -1.51
CA ARG A 213 -13.83 9.14 -2.19
C ARG A 213 -13.21 9.13 -3.59
N PHE A 214 -12.03 8.54 -3.74
CA PHE A 214 -11.42 8.39 -5.06
C PHE A 214 -12.28 7.49 -5.97
N LYS A 215 -12.66 6.28 -5.52
CA LYS A 215 -13.47 5.34 -6.29
C LYS A 215 -14.80 5.94 -6.75
N GLU A 216 -15.47 6.70 -5.90
CA GLU A 216 -16.75 7.37 -6.20
C GLU A 216 -16.61 8.43 -7.31
N ASN A 217 -15.48 9.14 -7.38
CA ASN A 217 -15.29 10.27 -8.29
C ASN A 217 -14.49 9.91 -9.55
N PHE A 218 -13.84 8.75 -9.59
CA PHE A 218 -12.89 8.33 -10.64
C PHE A 218 -13.21 6.93 -11.19
N THR A 219 -14.50 6.62 -11.33
CA THR A 219 -14.99 5.29 -11.77
C THR A 219 -14.36 4.83 -13.09
N ASP A 220 -14.12 5.76 -14.02
CA ASP A 220 -13.53 5.46 -15.33
C ASP A 220 -12.09 4.94 -15.25
N TYR A 221 -11.40 5.16 -14.13
CA TYR A 221 -10.04 4.69 -13.90
C TYR A 221 -10.00 3.36 -13.16
N LEU A 222 -11.11 2.86 -12.63
CA LEU A 222 -11.09 1.66 -11.78
C LEU A 222 -10.99 0.37 -12.58
N LYS A 223 -10.38 -0.65 -11.97
CA LYS A 223 -10.47 -2.04 -12.43
C LYS A 223 -11.93 -2.53 -12.31
N GLU A 224 -12.35 -3.38 -13.25
CA GLU A 224 -13.71 -3.95 -13.27
C GLU A 224 -14.05 -4.69 -11.95
N ASP A 225 -13.07 -5.35 -11.34
CA ASP A 225 -13.22 -6.10 -10.07
C ASP A 225 -12.62 -5.37 -8.85
N SER A 226 -12.62 -4.03 -8.83
CA SER A 226 -11.99 -3.23 -7.76
C SER A 226 -12.72 -3.25 -6.39
N ASN A 227 -13.47 -4.31 -6.11
CA ASN A 227 -14.00 -4.57 -4.77
C ASN A 227 -12.81 -4.91 -3.84
N HIS A 228 -12.50 -3.97 -2.96
CA HIS A 228 -11.78 -4.21 -1.71
C HIS A 228 -12.81 -4.16 -0.60
#